data_AF-A0A1G1CFR0-F1
#
_entry.id   AF-A0A1G1CFR0-F1
#
_cell.length_a   1.000
_cell.length_b   1.000
_cell.length_c   1.000
_cell.angle_alpha   90.00
_cell.angle_beta   90.00
_cell.angle_gamma   90.00
#
_symmetry.space_group_name_H-M   'P 1'
#
loop_
_entity.id
_entity.type
_entity.pdbx_description
1 polymer ?
#
loop_
_entity_poly.entity_id
_entity_poly.type
_entity_poly.pdbx_seq_one_letter_code
_entity_poly.pdbx_strand_id
1 'polypeptide(L)'
;MDIESRATATRTRMRTEDFKPQVSPTAIFFVSLGWVYALCGLLAVMWAGHKASEFSEKARRPVLEEKQKWDDRLKTEKDRLAEAKAKVDAKANEATEERRRLAAEIKALEDEVARNEAKRKAIYQEMAEIQQDFKPTGQQAADTQGKLAQTKEEFSKQMGVRGKMWSYYSKRWGELSQGFWKAMKEQAPAQMSKFYDDNKHTVFGAAAAFYAAEKYYKADWRPRAKSLYQAVQKDFGNTPYAPYAFERLQQLEAKADFKPGNYPVAPFARFELEPITDQEKEAKRQRDEEAAKRKAEEERKKAEAEANKKGGGG
;
A
#
# COMPACT_ATOMS: atom_id res chain seq x y z
N MET A 1 -59.56 65.80 6.01
CA MET A 1 -61.00 65.95 5.73
C MET A 1 -61.73 65.57 7.00
N ASP A 2 -61.99 66.59 7.81
CA ASP A 2 -62.88 66.58 8.94
C ASP A 2 -64.32 66.33 8.48
N ILE A 3 -65.06 65.48 9.20
CA ILE A 3 -66.51 65.62 9.30
C ILE A 3 -66.91 65.36 10.74
N GLU A 4 -67.17 66.47 11.42
CA GLU A 4 -67.98 66.59 12.62
C GLU A 4 -69.34 65.91 12.46
N SER A 5 -69.89 65.31 13.52
CA SER A 5 -71.34 65.37 13.75
C SER A 5 -71.71 64.90 15.15
N ARG A 6 -71.79 65.90 16.04
CA ARG A 6 -72.88 66.15 17.00
C ARG A 6 -73.22 65.06 18.02
N ALA A 7 -72.65 65.29 19.21
CA ALA A 7 -73.20 64.88 20.49
C ALA A 7 -74.48 65.66 20.81
N THR A 8 -75.51 64.96 21.26
CA THR A 8 -76.60 65.53 22.09
C THR A 8 -76.60 64.79 23.41
N ALA A 9 -76.21 65.53 24.44
CA ALA A 9 -76.24 65.13 25.83
C ALA A 9 -77.67 65.19 26.37
N THR A 10 -78.14 64.08 26.93
CA THR A 10 -79.25 64.09 27.89
C THR A 10 -78.73 63.54 29.21
N ARG A 11 -78.45 64.49 30.11
CA ARG A 11 -77.96 64.29 31.47
C ARG A 11 -79.14 63.91 32.35
N THR A 12 -79.33 62.62 32.61
CA THR A 12 -80.27 62.13 33.63
C THR A 12 -79.49 61.74 34.88
N ARG A 13 -79.59 62.60 35.89
CA ARG A 13 -79.05 62.42 37.24
C ARG A 13 -80.02 61.49 37.99
N MET A 14 -79.62 60.25 38.29
CA MET A 14 -80.32 59.40 39.25
C MET A 14 -79.36 58.82 40.29
N ARG A 15 -79.54 59.32 41.52
CA ARG A 15 -79.39 58.69 42.82
C ARG A 15 -78.69 57.33 42.87
N THR A 16 -77.53 57.30 43.53
CA THR A 16 -77.00 56.13 44.22
C THR A 16 -77.87 55.88 45.45
N GLU A 17 -78.78 54.91 45.37
CA GLU A 17 -79.37 54.29 46.56
C GLU A 17 -78.79 52.88 46.71
N ASP A 18 -78.40 52.57 47.94
CA ASP A 18 -77.80 51.33 48.39
C ASP A 18 -78.69 50.12 48.07
N PHE A 19 -78.40 49.44 46.96
CA PHE A 19 -78.98 48.14 46.67
C PHE A 19 -78.25 47.07 47.50
N LYS A 20 -78.81 46.71 48.66
CA LYS A 20 -78.52 45.41 49.29
C LYS A 20 -79.20 44.33 48.44
N PRO A 21 -78.45 43.47 47.73
CA PRO A 21 -79.09 42.40 46.98
C PRO A 21 -79.70 41.39 47.96
N GLN A 22 -81.03 41.31 48.01
CA GLN A 22 -81.71 40.11 48.52
C GLN A 22 -81.49 39.00 47.49
N VAL A 23 -80.39 38.26 47.68
CA VAL A 23 -80.13 37.04 46.93
C VAL A 23 -81.16 35.99 47.35
N SER A 24 -82.08 35.67 46.45
CA SER A 24 -83.03 34.57 46.62
C SER A 24 -82.27 33.27 46.89
N PRO A 25 -82.69 32.45 47.88
CA PRO A 25 -82.07 31.16 48.17
C PRO A 25 -81.93 30.28 46.93
N THR A 26 -82.89 30.33 46.00
CA THR A 26 -82.86 29.57 44.74
C THR A 26 -81.75 30.00 43.80
N ALA A 27 -81.40 31.29 43.76
CA ALA A 27 -80.29 31.79 42.94
C ALA A 27 -78.93 31.29 43.48
N ILE A 28 -78.78 31.18 44.80
CA ILE A 28 -77.58 30.62 45.43
C ILE A 28 -77.43 29.13 45.08
N PHE A 29 -78.53 28.37 45.04
CA PHE A 29 -78.52 26.96 44.62
C PHE A 29 -78.11 26.77 43.16
N PHE A 30 -78.58 27.59 42.21
CA PHE A 30 -78.17 27.46 40.81
C PHE A 30 -76.72 27.87 40.58
N VAL A 31 -76.23 28.89 41.29
CA VAL A 31 -74.82 29.29 41.25
C VAL A 31 -73.94 28.18 41.83
N SER A 32 -74.30 27.58 42.96
CA SER A 32 -73.54 26.48 43.54
C SER A 32 -73.55 25.23 42.66
N LEU A 33 -74.70 24.90 42.04
CA LEU A 33 -74.79 23.79 41.08
C LEU A 33 -73.90 24.05 39.85
N GLY A 34 -73.91 25.27 39.32
CA GLY A 34 -73.06 25.68 38.20
C GLY A 34 -71.57 25.53 38.51
N TRP A 35 -71.13 25.90 39.71
CA TRP A 35 -69.76 25.69 40.17
C TRP A 35 -69.40 24.22 40.34
N VAL A 36 -70.33 23.38 40.80
CA VAL A 36 -70.11 21.92 40.89
C VAL A 36 -69.95 21.31 39.50
N TYR A 37 -70.79 21.67 38.52
CA TYR A 37 -70.63 21.21 37.14
C TYR A 37 -69.33 21.70 36.50
N ALA A 38 -68.92 22.95 36.75
CA ALA A 38 -67.65 23.48 36.29
C ALA A 38 -66.45 22.74 36.90
N LEU A 39 -66.49 22.43 38.20
CA LEU A 39 -65.46 21.63 38.88
C LEU A 39 -65.41 20.19 38.34
N CYS A 40 -66.55 19.55 38.12
CA CYS A 40 -66.61 18.22 37.51
C CYS A 40 -66.05 18.23 36.07
N GLY A 41 -66.35 19.27 35.28
CA GLY A 41 -65.80 19.46 33.93
C GLY A 41 -64.28 19.61 33.94
N LEU A 42 -63.74 20.43 34.85
CA LEU A 42 -62.29 20.61 35.01
C LEU A 42 -61.58 19.31 35.41
N LEU A 43 -62.16 18.55 36.35
CA LEU A 43 -61.61 17.25 36.76
C LEU A 43 -61.59 16.24 35.61
N ALA A 44 -62.65 16.21 34.78
CA ALA A 44 -62.70 15.35 33.60
C ALA A 44 -61.62 15.72 32.56
N VAL A 45 -61.39 17.02 32.32
CA VAL A 45 -60.34 17.49 31.41
C VAL A 45 -58.94 17.18 31.94
N MET A 46 -58.69 17.37 33.24
CA MET A 46 -57.41 16.99 33.85
C MET A 46 -57.15 15.48 33.75
N TRP A 47 -58.17 14.65 34.00
CA TRP A 47 -58.04 13.20 33.91
C TRP A 47 -57.79 12.73 32.47
N ALA A 48 -58.52 13.31 31.49
CA ALA A 48 -58.30 13.03 30.07
C ALA A 48 -56.90 13.48 29.61
N GLY A 49 -56.43 14.64 30.08
CA GLY A 49 -55.08 15.15 29.82
C GLY A 49 -53.99 14.21 30.37
N HIS A 50 -54.15 13.74 31.61
CA HIS A 50 -53.22 12.79 32.22
C HIS A 50 -53.21 11.43 31.49
N LYS A 51 -54.38 10.94 31.05
CA LYS A 51 -54.46 9.70 30.25
C LYS A 51 -53.81 9.86 28.88
N ALA A 52 -53.99 11.02 28.23
CA ALA A 52 -53.34 11.33 26.96
C ALA A 52 -51.82 11.43 27.10
N SER A 53 -51.31 12.02 28.19
CA SER A 53 -49.87 12.09 28.45
C SER A 53 -49.27 10.70 28.70
N GLU A 54 -49.90 9.86 29.52
CA GLU A 54 -49.45 8.47 29.74
C GLU A 54 -49.41 7.65 28.44
N PHE A 55 -50.42 7.79 27.59
CA PHE A 55 -50.48 7.08 26.32
C PHE A 55 -49.40 7.57 25.35
N SER A 56 -49.18 8.89 25.28
CA SER A 56 -48.14 9.49 24.47
C SER A 56 -46.73 9.06 24.91
N GLU A 57 -46.51 8.93 26.22
CA GLU A 57 -45.23 8.53 26.78
C GLU A 57 -44.96 7.04 26.51
N LYS A 58 -45.97 6.17 26.70
CA LYS A 58 -45.88 4.75 26.35
C LYS A 58 -45.64 4.51 24.86
N ALA A 59 -46.24 5.33 23.99
CA ALA A 59 -46.01 5.25 22.54
C ALA A 59 -44.61 5.74 22.12
N ARG A 60 -44.02 6.69 22.84
CA ARG A 60 -42.69 7.26 22.53
C ARG A 60 -41.51 6.42 23.06
N ARG A 61 -41.67 5.73 24.19
CA ARG A 61 -40.62 4.88 24.78
C ARG A 61 -39.98 3.88 23.81
N PRO A 62 -40.72 3.05 23.06
CA PRO A 62 -40.10 2.07 22.15
C PRO A 62 -39.30 2.76 21.03
N VAL A 63 -39.77 3.90 20.53
CA VAL A 63 -39.07 4.69 19.49
C VAL A 63 -37.77 5.29 20.04
N LEU A 64 -37.77 5.76 21.29
CA LEU A 64 -36.57 6.30 21.94
C LEU A 64 -35.55 5.21 22.24
N GLU A 65 -35.98 4.04 22.71
CA GLU A 65 -35.12 2.87 22.94
C GLU A 65 -34.51 2.34 21.65
N GLU A 66 -35.29 2.29 20.56
CA GLU A 66 -34.79 1.90 19.25
C GLU A 66 -33.79 2.90 18.70
N LYS A 67 -34.07 4.22 18.85
CA LYS A 67 -33.13 5.27 18.48
C LYS A 67 -31.80 5.15 19.24
N GLN A 68 -31.84 4.92 20.56
CA GLN A 68 -30.62 4.71 21.36
C GLN A 68 -29.82 3.50 20.86
N LYS A 69 -30.48 2.37 20.55
CA LYS A 69 -29.81 1.19 19.98
C LYS A 69 -29.13 1.49 18.65
N TRP A 70 -29.75 2.29 17.79
CA TRP A 70 -29.16 2.73 16.52
C TRP A 70 -27.98 3.66 16.75
N ASP A 71 -28.08 4.62 17.66
CA ASP A 71 -27.00 5.55 18.00
C ASP A 71 -25.78 4.79 18.57
N ASP A 72 -26.00 3.79 19.43
CA ASP A 72 -24.94 2.94 20.00
C ASP A 72 -24.26 2.08 18.93
N ARG A 73 -25.04 1.49 18.01
CA ARG A 73 -24.49 0.74 16.87
C ARG A 73 -23.66 1.64 15.96
N LEU A 74 -24.16 2.83 15.66
CA LEU A 74 -23.50 3.78 14.79
C LEU A 74 -22.20 4.30 15.40
N LYS A 75 -22.17 4.47 16.73
CA LYS A 75 -20.94 4.80 17.47
C LYS A 75 -19.93 3.64 17.41
N THR A 76 -20.38 2.41 17.67
CA THR A 76 -19.52 1.21 17.61
C THR A 76 -18.89 1.03 16.23
N GLU A 77 -19.68 1.21 15.16
CA GLU A 77 -19.17 1.10 13.79
C GLU A 77 -18.22 2.25 13.43
N LYS A 78 -18.47 3.47 13.92
CA LYS A 78 -17.52 4.58 13.77
C LYS A 78 -16.19 4.29 14.46
N ASP A 79 -16.22 3.75 15.67
CA ASP A 79 -15.02 3.41 16.44
C ASP A 79 -14.24 2.28 15.74
N ARG A 80 -14.92 1.25 15.23
CA ARG A 80 -14.31 0.18 14.41
C ARG A 80 -13.67 0.72 13.14
N LEU A 81 -14.34 1.65 12.46
CA LEU A 81 -13.83 2.25 11.24
C LEU A 81 -12.61 3.15 11.51
N ALA A 82 -12.61 3.88 12.63
CA ALA A 82 -11.47 4.66 13.08
C ALA A 82 -10.26 3.76 13.42
N GLU A 83 -10.48 2.65 14.12
CA GLU A 83 -9.43 1.68 14.44
C GLU A 83 -8.86 1.01 13.18
N ALA A 84 -9.74 0.60 12.25
CA ALA A 84 -9.33 0.03 10.97
C ALA A 84 -8.51 1.03 10.15
N LYS A 85 -8.93 2.30 10.10
CA LYS A 85 -8.19 3.37 9.41
C LYS A 85 -6.81 3.58 10.04
N ALA A 86 -6.72 3.64 11.37
CA ALA A 86 -5.44 3.78 12.08
C ALA A 86 -4.48 2.61 11.78
N LYS A 87 -4.99 1.37 11.73
CA LYS A 87 -4.19 0.19 11.36
C LYS A 87 -3.70 0.24 9.91
N VAL A 88 -4.52 0.73 8.99
CA VAL A 88 -4.13 0.92 7.58
C VAL A 88 -3.06 2.01 7.44
N ASP A 89 -3.24 3.14 8.12
CA ASP A 89 -2.28 4.25 8.11
C ASP A 89 -0.93 3.82 8.71
N ALA A 90 -0.94 3.05 9.80
CA ALA A 90 0.27 2.49 10.40
C ALA A 90 1.03 1.57 9.42
N LYS A 91 0.32 0.65 8.75
CA LYS A 91 0.92 -0.24 7.73
C LYS A 91 1.43 0.54 6.51
N ALA A 92 0.73 1.60 6.10
CA ALA A 92 1.16 2.46 5.01
C ALA A 92 2.47 3.22 5.35
N ASN A 93 2.60 3.67 6.59
CA ASN A 93 3.83 4.30 7.09
C ASN A 93 4.98 3.31 7.16
N GLU A 94 4.77 2.11 7.72
CA GLU A 94 5.78 1.04 7.76
C GLU A 94 6.28 0.68 6.36
N ALA A 95 5.37 0.49 5.39
CA ALA A 95 5.73 0.22 4.01
C ALA A 95 6.47 1.40 3.33
N THR A 96 6.21 2.64 3.76
CA THR A 96 6.90 3.83 3.23
C THR A 96 8.33 3.91 3.76
N GLU A 97 8.54 3.59 5.03
CA GLU A 97 9.88 3.52 5.63
C GLU A 97 10.70 2.37 5.04
N GLU A 98 10.09 1.20 4.84
CA GLU A 98 10.75 0.06 4.19
C GLU A 98 11.15 0.39 2.74
N ARG A 99 10.29 1.12 1.99
CA ARG A 99 10.63 1.62 0.65
C ARG A 99 11.81 2.57 0.66
N ARG A 100 11.87 3.50 1.62
CA ARG A 100 13.01 4.43 1.76
C ARG A 100 14.30 3.69 2.04
N ARG A 101 14.25 2.69 2.94
CA ARG A 101 15.39 1.83 3.25
C ARG A 101 15.87 1.06 2.02
N LEU A 102 14.97 0.37 1.32
CA LEU A 102 15.31 -0.40 0.11
C LEU A 102 15.85 0.50 -1.01
N ALA A 103 15.28 1.69 -1.21
CA ALA A 103 15.80 2.64 -2.20
C ALA A 103 17.22 3.11 -1.86
N ALA A 104 17.53 3.34 -0.58
CA ALA A 104 18.88 3.68 -0.13
C ALA A 104 19.86 2.51 -0.35
N GLU A 105 19.43 1.28 -0.09
CA GLU A 105 20.24 0.07 -0.31
C GLU A 105 20.50 -0.19 -1.79
N ILE A 106 19.49 -0.04 -2.65
CA ILE A 106 19.63 -0.13 -4.11
C ILE A 106 20.64 0.90 -4.60
N LYS A 107 20.52 2.17 -4.17
CA LYS A 107 21.46 3.21 -4.57
C LYS A 107 22.89 2.90 -4.13
N ALA A 108 23.07 2.38 -2.91
CA ALA A 108 24.38 1.97 -2.42
C ALA A 108 24.99 0.83 -3.25
N LEU A 109 24.16 -0.14 -3.66
CA LEU A 109 24.56 -1.24 -4.54
C LEU A 109 24.89 -0.75 -5.96
N GLU A 110 24.09 0.18 -6.52
CA GLU A 110 24.37 0.82 -7.81
C GLU A 110 25.72 1.56 -7.80
N ASP A 111 26.00 2.32 -6.74
CA ASP A 111 27.28 3.01 -6.55
C ASP A 111 28.44 2.00 -6.42
N GLU A 112 28.22 0.87 -5.76
CA GLU A 112 29.21 -0.20 -5.65
C GLU A 112 29.48 -0.90 -6.99
N VAL A 113 28.43 -1.17 -7.77
CA VAL A 113 28.55 -1.71 -9.14
C VAL A 113 29.33 -0.74 -10.03
N ALA A 114 29.00 0.55 -10.02
CA ALA A 114 29.72 1.56 -10.80
C ALA A 114 31.21 1.65 -10.42
N ARG A 115 31.53 1.61 -9.11
CA ARG A 115 32.91 1.55 -8.62
C ARG A 115 33.63 0.29 -9.08
N ASN A 116 32.97 -0.87 -9.05
CA ASN A 116 33.56 -2.13 -9.48
C ASN A 116 33.78 -2.18 -10.99
N GLU A 117 32.87 -1.62 -11.80
CA GLU A 117 33.07 -1.47 -13.24
C GLU A 117 34.24 -0.55 -13.58
N ALA A 118 34.38 0.57 -12.86
CA ALA A 118 35.52 1.48 -13.03
C ALA A 118 36.84 0.78 -12.70
N LYS A 119 36.90 0.04 -11.57
CA LYS A 119 38.06 -0.78 -11.21
C LYS A 119 38.37 -1.83 -12.28
N ARG A 120 37.35 -2.52 -12.79
CA ARG A 120 37.51 -3.53 -13.85
C ARG A 120 38.09 -2.92 -15.12
N LYS A 121 37.63 -1.75 -15.55
CA LYS A 121 38.19 -1.03 -16.71
C LYS A 121 39.66 -0.64 -16.47
N ALA A 122 39.98 -0.12 -15.28
CA ALA A 122 41.36 0.23 -14.92
C ALA A 122 42.28 -1.00 -14.96
N ILE A 123 41.83 -2.13 -14.41
CA ILE A 123 42.57 -3.40 -14.47
C ILE A 123 42.81 -3.86 -15.91
N TYR A 124 41.80 -3.79 -16.79
CA TYR A 124 41.99 -4.16 -18.20
C TYR A 124 42.96 -3.23 -18.92
N GLN A 125 42.94 -1.93 -18.61
CA GLN A 125 43.91 -0.97 -19.16
C GLN A 125 45.32 -1.28 -18.67
N GLU A 126 45.51 -1.52 -17.37
CA GLU A 126 46.82 -1.88 -16.80
C GLU A 126 47.31 -3.23 -17.38
N MET A 127 46.44 -4.20 -17.60
CA MET A 127 46.79 -5.46 -18.29
C MET A 127 47.21 -5.24 -19.75
N ALA A 128 46.54 -4.33 -20.46
CA ALA A 128 46.89 -4.00 -21.84
C ALA A 128 48.25 -3.28 -21.91
N GLU A 129 48.50 -2.33 -21.00
CA GLU A 129 49.80 -1.63 -20.87
C GLU A 129 50.94 -2.61 -20.52
N ILE A 130 50.73 -3.50 -19.54
CA ILE A 130 51.72 -4.53 -19.18
C ILE A 130 51.99 -5.49 -20.35
N GLN A 131 50.98 -5.80 -21.17
CA GLN A 131 51.17 -6.61 -22.39
C GLN A 131 51.94 -5.84 -23.47
N GLN A 132 51.78 -4.52 -23.56
CA GLN A 132 52.42 -3.68 -24.57
C GLN A 132 53.88 -3.35 -24.22
N ASP A 133 54.20 -3.19 -22.94
CA ASP A 133 55.54 -2.87 -22.42
C ASP A 133 56.48 -4.09 -22.34
N PHE A 134 56.04 -5.26 -22.79
CA PHE A 134 56.84 -6.48 -22.72
C PHE A 134 57.89 -6.58 -23.84
N LYS A 135 59.07 -5.99 -23.60
CA LYS A 135 60.40 -6.54 -23.99
C LYS A 135 61.10 -6.99 -22.69
N PRO A 136 61.45 -8.28 -22.52
CA PRO A 136 61.68 -8.83 -21.18
C PRO A 136 63.04 -8.45 -20.59
N THR A 137 63.03 -7.96 -19.34
CA THR A 137 64.20 -7.97 -18.44
C THR A 137 63.80 -8.57 -17.08
N GLY A 138 64.67 -9.39 -16.48
CA GLY A 138 64.32 -10.41 -15.46
C GLY A 138 63.73 -9.94 -14.12
N GLN A 139 63.91 -8.69 -13.71
CA GLN A 139 63.36 -8.18 -12.44
C GLN A 139 61.88 -7.78 -12.56
N GLN A 140 61.46 -7.25 -13.72
CA GLN A 140 60.07 -6.86 -13.99
C GLN A 140 59.14 -8.07 -14.20
N ALA A 141 59.69 -9.24 -14.56
CA ALA A 141 58.93 -10.48 -14.69
C ALA A 141 58.36 -10.97 -13.35
N ALA A 142 59.07 -10.77 -12.23
CA ALA A 142 58.62 -11.20 -10.91
C ALA A 142 57.48 -10.33 -10.36
N ASP A 143 57.59 -9.01 -10.48
CA ASP A 143 56.55 -8.06 -10.04
C ASP A 143 55.27 -8.16 -10.89
N THR A 144 55.41 -8.38 -12.19
CA THR A 144 54.25 -8.61 -13.09
C THR A 144 53.59 -9.96 -12.82
N GLN A 145 54.34 -11.00 -12.47
CA GLN A 145 53.76 -12.30 -12.10
C GLN A 145 52.98 -12.22 -10.76
N GLY A 146 53.47 -11.42 -9.81
CA GLY A 146 52.77 -11.10 -8.56
C GLY A 146 51.46 -10.34 -8.80
N LYS A 147 51.50 -9.25 -9.58
CA LYS A 147 50.30 -8.49 -9.97
C LYS A 147 49.28 -9.37 -10.71
N LEU A 148 49.73 -10.18 -11.68
CA LEU A 148 48.86 -11.07 -12.46
C LEU A 148 48.18 -12.13 -11.58
N ALA A 149 48.89 -12.66 -10.58
CA ALA A 149 48.31 -13.59 -9.61
C ALA A 149 47.23 -12.91 -8.75
N GLN A 150 47.48 -11.68 -8.29
CA GLN A 150 46.53 -10.91 -7.50
C GLN A 150 45.27 -10.55 -8.31
N THR A 151 45.43 -10.11 -9.56
CA THR A 151 44.31 -9.84 -10.47
C THR A 151 43.48 -11.10 -10.76
N LYS A 152 44.13 -12.27 -10.94
CA LYS A 152 43.43 -13.55 -11.11
C LYS A 152 42.62 -13.94 -9.87
N GLU A 153 43.16 -13.68 -8.68
CA GLU A 153 42.45 -13.95 -7.43
C GLU A 153 41.23 -13.04 -7.25
N GLU A 154 41.37 -11.74 -7.51
CA GLU A 154 40.26 -10.78 -7.48
C GLU A 154 39.18 -11.13 -8.51
N PHE A 155 39.57 -11.50 -9.73
CA PHE A 155 38.64 -11.95 -10.76
C PHE A 155 37.89 -13.22 -10.34
N SER A 156 38.57 -14.19 -9.72
CA SER A 156 37.95 -15.41 -9.18
C SER A 156 36.94 -15.09 -8.07
N LYS A 157 37.29 -14.16 -7.16
CA LYS A 157 36.37 -13.67 -6.11
C LYS A 157 35.14 -13.01 -6.72
N GLN A 158 35.30 -12.14 -7.71
CA GLN A 158 34.18 -11.50 -8.41
C GLN A 158 33.27 -12.51 -9.11
N MET A 159 33.83 -13.52 -9.78
CA MET A 159 33.05 -14.59 -10.42
C MET A 159 32.30 -15.46 -9.40
N GLY A 160 32.91 -15.72 -8.25
CA GLY A 160 32.24 -16.40 -7.13
C GLY A 160 31.04 -15.61 -6.58
N VAL A 161 31.20 -14.30 -6.39
CA VAL A 161 30.11 -13.39 -5.97
C VAL A 161 29.01 -13.33 -7.03
N ARG A 162 29.37 -13.18 -8.31
CA ARG A 162 28.42 -13.19 -9.43
C ARG A 162 27.61 -14.49 -9.48
N GLY A 163 28.25 -15.65 -9.29
CA GLY A 163 27.57 -16.94 -9.26
C GLY A 163 26.55 -17.05 -8.11
N LYS A 164 26.90 -16.55 -6.92
CA LYS A 164 25.97 -16.51 -5.77
C LYS A 164 24.78 -15.58 -6.03
N MET A 165 25.04 -14.37 -6.55
CA MET A 165 23.99 -13.43 -6.91
C MET A 165 23.05 -14.00 -7.99
N TRP A 166 23.60 -14.67 -9.01
CA TRP A 166 22.80 -15.31 -10.05
C TRP A 166 21.88 -16.41 -9.49
N SER A 167 22.42 -17.27 -8.62
CA SER A 167 21.62 -18.33 -7.98
C SER A 167 20.47 -17.75 -7.16
N TYR A 168 20.74 -16.71 -6.37
CA TYR A 168 19.72 -16.00 -5.60
C TYR A 168 18.66 -15.35 -6.51
N TYR A 169 19.08 -14.60 -7.53
CA TYR A 169 18.19 -13.94 -8.48
C TYR A 169 17.31 -14.94 -9.23
N SER A 170 17.90 -16.02 -9.75
CA SER A 170 17.19 -17.08 -10.49
C SER A 170 16.12 -17.75 -9.63
N LYS A 171 16.45 -18.08 -8.38
CA LYS A 171 15.49 -18.64 -7.42
C LYS A 171 14.35 -17.64 -7.15
N ARG A 172 14.69 -16.39 -6.84
CA ARG A 172 13.71 -15.34 -6.55
C ARG A 172 12.80 -15.04 -7.73
N TRP A 173 13.36 -15.00 -8.94
CA TRP A 173 12.60 -14.86 -10.18
C TRP A 173 11.61 -16.03 -10.37
N GLY A 174 12.06 -17.26 -10.12
CA GLY A 174 11.20 -18.45 -10.14
C GLY A 174 9.99 -18.31 -9.22
N GLU A 175 10.21 -17.96 -7.95
CA GLU A 175 9.15 -17.73 -6.96
C GLU A 175 8.18 -16.62 -7.38
N LEU A 176 8.72 -15.46 -7.80
CA LEU A 176 7.92 -14.31 -8.24
C LEU A 176 7.09 -14.62 -9.49
N SER A 177 7.68 -15.32 -10.46
CA SER A 177 6.99 -15.71 -11.68
C SER A 177 5.81 -16.64 -11.39
N GLN A 178 5.99 -17.63 -10.50
CA GLN A 178 4.90 -18.52 -10.10
C GLN A 178 3.77 -17.75 -9.40
N GLY A 179 4.11 -16.85 -8.47
CA GLY A 179 3.15 -15.99 -7.80
C GLY A 179 2.36 -15.10 -8.77
N PHE A 180 3.06 -14.47 -9.72
CA PHE A 180 2.47 -13.64 -10.76
C PHE A 180 1.49 -14.43 -11.63
N TRP A 181 1.91 -15.59 -12.15
CA TRP A 181 1.07 -16.42 -13.02
C TRP A 181 -0.14 -16.99 -12.27
N LYS A 182 0.00 -17.32 -10.98
CA LYS A 182 -1.13 -17.73 -10.13
C LYS A 182 -2.14 -16.60 -9.99
N ALA A 183 -1.69 -15.38 -9.64
CA ALA A 183 -2.55 -14.20 -9.53
C ALA A 183 -3.20 -13.82 -10.89
N MET A 184 -2.51 -14.06 -12.00
CA MET A 184 -3.07 -13.87 -13.35
C MET A 184 -4.25 -14.82 -13.57
N LYS A 185 -4.05 -16.12 -13.32
CA LYS A 185 -5.05 -17.19 -13.54
C LYS A 185 -6.32 -17.05 -12.70
N GLU A 186 -6.20 -16.61 -11.44
CA GLU A 186 -7.34 -16.54 -10.50
C GLU A 186 -8.43 -15.52 -10.90
N GLN A 187 -8.24 -14.74 -11.98
CA GLN A 187 -9.16 -13.70 -12.53
C GLN A 187 -9.65 -12.62 -11.54
N ALA A 188 -9.35 -12.73 -10.24
CA ALA A 188 -9.71 -11.74 -9.24
C ALA A 188 -8.80 -10.49 -9.33
N PRO A 189 -9.35 -9.27 -9.44
CA PRO A 189 -8.56 -8.05 -9.51
C PRO A 189 -7.76 -7.80 -8.22
N ALA A 190 -8.32 -8.17 -7.07
CA ALA A 190 -7.67 -7.99 -5.76
C ALA A 190 -6.37 -8.81 -5.62
N GLN A 191 -6.31 -10.02 -6.17
CA GLN A 191 -5.11 -10.86 -6.09
C GLN A 191 -3.95 -10.25 -6.86
N MET A 192 -4.23 -9.72 -8.06
CA MET A 192 -3.19 -9.05 -8.86
C MET A 192 -2.78 -7.71 -8.23
N SER A 193 -3.73 -6.95 -7.68
CA SER A 193 -3.40 -5.72 -6.94
C SER A 193 -2.53 -6.01 -5.72
N LYS A 194 -2.84 -7.05 -4.96
CA LYS A 194 -2.05 -7.46 -3.80
C LYS A 194 -0.63 -7.86 -4.23
N PHE A 195 -0.52 -8.68 -5.27
CA PHE A 195 0.78 -9.05 -5.83
C PHE A 195 1.59 -7.81 -6.26
N TYR A 196 0.95 -6.84 -6.91
CA TYR A 196 1.58 -5.56 -7.23
C TYR A 196 2.05 -4.83 -5.98
N ASP A 197 1.19 -4.63 -4.98
CA ASP A 197 1.54 -3.90 -3.76
C ASP A 197 2.74 -4.53 -3.03
N ASP A 198 2.79 -5.87 -3.00
CA ASP A 198 3.86 -6.65 -2.39
C ASP A 198 5.18 -6.62 -3.23
N ASN A 199 5.09 -6.50 -4.57
CA ASN A 199 6.22 -6.72 -5.49
C ASN A 199 6.50 -5.57 -6.46
N LYS A 200 5.97 -4.38 -6.21
CA LYS A 200 6.14 -3.22 -7.09
C LYS A 200 7.58 -2.74 -7.29
N HIS A 201 8.50 -3.10 -6.40
CA HIS A 201 9.93 -2.79 -6.54
C HIS A 201 10.66 -3.79 -7.47
N THR A 202 9.96 -4.82 -7.94
CA THR A 202 10.53 -5.84 -8.81
C THR A 202 10.19 -5.54 -10.27
N VAL A 203 10.92 -6.20 -11.17
CA VAL A 203 10.63 -6.39 -12.61
C VAL A 203 9.18 -6.82 -12.93
N PHE A 204 8.44 -7.41 -11.99
CA PHE A 204 7.04 -7.78 -12.17
C PHE A 204 6.07 -6.63 -11.85
N GLY A 205 6.54 -5.55 -11.21
CA GLY A 205 5.72 -4.47 -10.68
C GLY A 205 4.84 -3.81 -11.74
N ALA A 206 5.42 -3.39 -12.86
CA ALA A 206 4.67 -2.72 -13.92
C ALA A 206 3.61 -3.65 -14.55
N ALA A 207 3.98 -4.90 -14.83
CA ALA A 207 3.06 -5.90 -15.37
C ALA A 207 1.90 -6.16 -14.41
N ALA A 208 2.20 -6.34 -13.12
CA ALA A 208 1.19 -6.58 -12.09
C ALA A 208 0.23 -5.40 -11.93
N ALA A 209 0.74 -4.16 -11.88
CA ALA A 209 -0.09 -2.96 -11.83
C ALA A 209 -1.00 -2.86 -13.07
N PHE A 210 -0.44 -3.07 -14.26
CA PHE A 210 -1.17 -2.99 -15.52
C PHE A 210 -2.29 -4.04 -15.59
N TYR A 211 -1.98 -5.31 -15.31
CA TYR A 211 -2.98 -6.37 -15.35
C TYR A 211 -4.02 -6.28 -14.23
N ALA A 212 -3.64 -5.75 -13.05
CA ALA A 212 -4.63 -5.40 -12.03
C ALA A 212 -5.58 -4.31 -12.53
N ALA A 213 -5.03 -3.27 -13.17
CA ALA A 213 -5.82 -2.17 -13.73
C ALA A 213 -6.79 -2.66 -14.82
N GLU A 214 -6.34 -3.51 -15.74
CA GLU A 214 -7.20 -4.14 -16.76
C GLU A 214 -8.36 -4.91 -16.13
N LYS A 215 -8.10 -5.70 -15.08
CA LYS A 215 -9.15 -6.44 -14.37
C LYS A 215 -10.14 -5.50 -13.67
N TYR A 216 -9.67 -4.44 -13.03
CA TYR A 216 -10.56 -3.44 -12.42
C TYR A 216 -11.36 -2.65 -13.44
N TYR A 217 -10.78 -2.31 -14.60
CA TYR A 217 -11.50 -1.62 -15.66
C TYR A 217 -12.58 -2.53 -16.25
N LYS A 218 -12.27 -3.81 -16.50
CA LYS A 218 -13.26 -4.81 -16.91
C LYS A 218 -14.40 -4.98 -15.89
N ALA A 219 -14.11 -4.87 -14.60
CA ALA A 219 -15.08 -4.92 -13.51
C ALA A 219 -15.80 -3.58 -13.24
N ASP A 220 -15.62 -2.58 -14.12
CA ASP A 220 -16.16 -1.21 -14.02
C ASP A 220 -15.76 -0.43 -12.74
N TRP A 221 -14.68 -0.85 -12.07
CA TRP A 221 -14.07 -0.11 -10.97
C TRP A 221 -13.06 0.93 -11.49
N ARG A 222 -13.59 1.90 -12.23
CA ARG A 222 -12.83 2.94 -12.94
C ARG A 222 -11.84 3.74 -12.05
N PRO A 223 -12.18 4.17 -10.81
CA PRO A 223 -11.24 4.92 -9.99
C PRO A 223 -9.98 4.11 -9.63
N ARG A 224 -10.15 2.81 -9.32
CA ARG A 224 -9.04 1.93 -8.97
C ARG A 224 -8.18 1.60 -10.19
N ALA A 225 -8.82 1.35 -11.35
CA ALA A 225 -8.11 1.18 -12.61
C ALA A 225 -7.28 2.42 -12.97
N LYS A 226 -7.88 3.63 -12.88
CA LYS A 226 -7.18 4.90 -13.15
C LYS A 226 -5.94 5.06 -12.27
N SER A 227 -6.07 4.81 -10.97
CA SER A 227 -4.94 4.91 -10.03
C SER A 227 -3.79 3.95 -10.38
N LEU A 228 -4.09 2.74 -10.82
CA LEU A 228 -3.06 1.76 -11.17
C LEU A 228 -2.39 2.09 -12.51
N TYR A 229 -3.13 2.52 -13.54
CA TYR A 229 -2.51 2.99 -14.78
C TYR A 229 -1.63 4.23 -14.57
N GLN A 230 -2.04 5.15 -13.69
CA GLN A 230 -1.20 6.28 -13.28
C GLN A 230 0.07 5.83 -12.57
N ALA A 231 0.00 4.79 -11.73
CA ALA A 231 1.18 4.22 -11.11
C ALA A 231 2.13 3.60 -12.15
N VAL A 232 1.61 2.90 -13.17
CA VAL A 232 2.42 2.40 -14.29
C VAL A 232 3.15 3.54 -15.00
N GLN A 233 2.47 4.65 -15.29
CA GLN A 233 3.05 5.82 -15.93
C GLN A 233 4.13 6.50 -15.06
N LYS A 234 3.83 6.71 -13.78
CA LYS A 234 4.69 7.46 -12.86
C LYS A 234 5.92 6.67 -12.42
N ASP A 235 5.70 5.43 -11.98
CA ASP A 235 6.73 4.62 -11.34
C ASP A 235 7.45 3.71 -12.35
N PHE A 236 6.86 3.48 -13.54
CA PHE A 236 7.35 2.52 -14.54
C PHE A 236 7.35 3.07 -15.97
N GLY A 237 7.59 4.37 -16.15
CA GLY A 237 7.53 5.05 -17.46
C GLY A 237 8.42 4.47 -18.56
N ASN A 238 9.51 3.78 -18.20
CA ASN A 238 10.44 3.15 -19.14
C ASN A 238 10.06 1.70 -19.51
N THR A 239 8.90 1.22 -19.09
CA THR A 239 8.47 -0.16 -19.33
C THR A 239 7.57 -0.29 -20.56
N PRO A 240 7.49 -1.47 -21.19
CA PRO A 240 6.57 -1.71 -22.31
C PRO A 240 5.10 -1.46 -21.97
N TYR A 241 4.74 -1.45 -20.69
CA TYR A 241 3.37 -1.23 -20.22
C TYR A 241 2.97 0.25 -20.16
N ALA A 242 3.94 1.17 -20.10
CA ALA A 242 3.65 2.59 -19.97
C ALA A 242 2.79 3.11 -21.15
N PRO A 243 3.16 2.95 -22.43
CA PRO A 243 2.35 3.44 -23.55
C PRO A 243 0.89 2.95 -23.51
N TYR A 244 0.67 1.68 -23.17
CA TYR A 244 -0.67 1.11 -23.04
C TYR A 244 -1.44 1.68 -21.85
N ALA A 245 -0.78 1.90 -20.71
CA ALA A 245 -1.40 2.54 -19.56
C ALA A 245 -1.85 3.97 -19.88
N PHE A 246 -1.08 4.71 -20.69
CA PHE A 246 -1.46 6.04 -21.15
C PHE A 246 -2.72 5.99 -22.03
N GLU A 247 -2.78 5.08 -22.99
CA GLU A 247 -3.97 4.86 -23.83
C GLU A 247 -5.22 4.54 -22.98
N ARG A 248 -5.07 3.68 -21.97
CA ARG A 248 -6.17 3.35 -21.05
C ARG A 248 -6.64 4.51 -20.21
N LEU A 249 -5.74 5.39 -19.78
CA LEU A 249 -6.12 6.61 -19.08
C LEU A 249 -6.97 7.52 -19.97
N GLN A 250 -6.62 7.67 -21.25
CA GLN A 250 -7.44 8.43 -22.20
C GLN A 250 -8.81 7.81 -22.40
N GLN A 251 -8.90 6.47 -22.52
CA GLN A 251 -10.18 5.77 -22.64
C GLN A 251 -11.06 5.97 -21.39
N LEU A 252 -10.47 5.89 -20.19
CA LEU A 252 -11.18 6.16 -18.94
C LEU A 252 -11.69 7.60 -18.85
N GLU A 253 -10.91 8.57 -19.32
CA GLU A 253 -11.29 9.99 -19.37
C GLU A 253 -12.40 10.27 -20.38
N ALA A 254 -12.35 9.61 -21.53
CA ALA A 254 -13.43 9.60 -22.52
C ALA A 254 -14.66 8.79 -22.08
N LYS A 255 -14.61 8.19 -20.88
CA LYS A 255 -15.64 7.27 -20.33
C LYS A 255 -15.96 6.07 -21.23
N ALA A 256 -15.03 5.69 -22.11
CA ALA A 256 -15.21 4.57 -23.02
C ALA A 256 -15.40 3.24 -22.27
N ASP A 257 -16.13 2.32 -22.90
CA ASP A 257 -16.27 0.95 -22.40
C ASP A 257 -14.96 0.17 -22.52
N PHE A 258 -14.77 -0.78 -21.61
CA PHE A 258 -13.59 -1.63 -21.62
C PHE A 258 -13.53 -2.47 -22.89
N LYS A 259 -12.43 -2.34 -23.64
CA LYS A 259 -12.11 -3.20 -24.78
C LYS A 259 -10.83 -3.97 -24.49
N PRO A 260 -10.82 -5.31 -24.45
CA PRO A 260 -9.59 -6.07 -24.22
C PRO A 260 -8.56 -5.73 -25.31
N GLY A 261 -7.33 -5.44 -24.90
CA GLY A 261 -6.21 -5.23 -25.81
C GLY A 261 -5.25 -6.41 -25.82
N ASN A 262 -4.42 -6.47 -26.86
CA ASN A 262 -3.36 -7.47 -26.95
C ASN A 262 -2.06 -6.88 -26.40
N TYR A 263 -1.69 -7.28 -25.19
CA TYR A 263 -0.57 -6.71 -24.46
C TYR A 263 0.53 -7.75 -24.24
N PRO A 264 1.80 -7.33 -24.13
CA PRO A 264 2.88 -8.22 -23.74
C PRO A 264 2.58 -8.82 -22.36
N VAL A 265 2.44 -10.14 -22.30
CA VAL A 265 2.11 -10.88 -21.06
C VAL A 265 3.35 -11.13 -20.19
N ALA A 266 4.53 -10.82 -20.71
CA ALA A 266 5.79 -11.14 -20.04
C ALA A 266 6.28 -9.98 -19.16
N PRO A 267 6.67 -10.25 -17.90
CA PRO A 267 7.49 -9.31 -17.13
C PRO A 267 8.76 -8.99 -17.94
N PHE A 268 9.05 -7.69 -18.06
CA PHE A 268 10.22 -7.23 -18.81
C PHE A 268 11.48 -7.58 -18.01
N ALA A 269 12.49 -8.10 -18.70
CA ALA A 269 13.76 -8.60 -18.17
C ALA A 269 13.74 -10.03 -17.57
N ARG A 270 13.66 -11.04 -18.45
CA ARG A 270 14.64 -12.12 -18.29
C ARG A 270 15.98 -11.48 -18.68
N PHE A 271 16.82 -11.12 -17.70
CA PHE A 271 18.21 -10.78 -18.01
C PHE A 271 18.81 -12.03 -18.63
N GLU A 272 18.82 -12.09 -19.96
CA GLU A 272 19.66 -13.00 -20.72
C GLU A 272 21.09 -12.48 -20.60
N LEU A 273 21.64 -12.54 -19.39
CA LEU A 273 23.08 -12.69 -19.27
C LEU A 273 23.35 -14.08 -19.80
N GLU A 274 24.10 -14.15 -20.90
CA GLU A 274 24.47 -15.40 -21.53
C GLU A 274 24.84 -16.42 -20.45
N PRO A 275 24.26 -17.65 -20.50
CA PRO A 275 24.65 -18.68 -19.57
C PRO A 275 26.17 -18.80 -19.62
N ILE A 276 26.80 -18.96 -18.44
CA ILE A 276 28.24 -19.25 -18.33
C ILE A 276 28.56 -20.25 -19.42
N THR A 277 29.29 -19.80 -20.44
CA THR A 277 29.46 -20.57 -21.67
C THR A 277 30.14 -21.87 -21.30
N ASP A 278 29.97 -22.92 -22.09
CA ASP A 278 30.66 -24.18 -21.79
C ASP A 278 32.17 -23.96 -21.73
N GLN A 279 32.71 -22.95 -22.44
CA GLN A 279 34.08 -22.47 -22.29
C GLN A 279 34.41 -21.93 -20.90
N GLU A 280 33.53 -21.15 -20.26
CA GLU A 280 33.75 -20.65 -18.90
C GLU A 280 33.63 -21.77 -17.85
N LYS A 281 32.77 -22.78 -18.08
CA LYS A 281 32.72 -23.99 -17.24
C LYS A 281 33.98 -24.84 -17.39
N GLU A 282 34.46 -25.01 -18.62
CA GLU A 282 35.71 -25.71 -18.92
C GLU A 282 36.90 -25.00 -18.27
N ALA A 283 36.95 -23.66 -18.39
CA ALA A 283 37.98 -22.83 -17.77
C ALA A 283 37.93 -22.85 -16.23
N LYS A 284 36.76 -23.14 -15.64
CA LYS A 284 36.66 -23.39 -14.19
C LYS A 284 37.16 -24.79 -13.83
N ARG A 285 36.76 -25.83 -14.57
CA ARG A 285 37.25 -27.21 -14.37
C ARG A 285 38.77 -27.29 -14.48
N GLN A 286 39.35 -26.68 -15.51
CA GLN A 286 40.80 -26.64 -15.72
C GLN A 286 41.52 -25.94 -14.56
N ARG A 287 40.96 -24.84 -14.03
CA ARG A 287 41.50 -24.16 -12.85
C ARG A 287 41.44 -25.02 -11.59
N ASP A 288 40.33 -25.70 -11.37
CA ASP A 288 40.14 -26.59 -10.22
C ASP A 288 41.08 -27.82 -10.30
N GLU A 289 41.30 -28.38 -11.50
CA GLU A 289 42.28 -29.44 -11.75
C GLU A 289 43.74 -28.97 -11.55
N GLU A 290 44.09 -27.79 -12.04
CA GLU A 290 45.44 -27.25 -11.89
C GLU A 290 45.75 -26.95 -10.41
N ALA A 291 44.78 -26.42 -9.67
CA ALA A 291 44.88 -26.21 -8.23
C ALA A 291 45.05 -27.55 -7.46
N ALA A 292 44.31 -28.60 -7.86
CA ALA A 292 44.46 -29.92 -7.28
C ALA A 292 45.85 -30.53 -7.56
N LYS A 293 46.36 -30.38 -8.78
CA LYS A 293 47.72 -30.86 -9.15
C LYS A 293 48.82 -30.14 -8.36
N ARG A 294 48.73 -28.82 -8.21
CA ARG A 294 49.69 -28.04 -7.42
C ARG A 294 49.69 -28.47 -5.95
N LYS A 295 48.51 -28.68 -5.37
CA LYS A 295 48.37 -29.16 -3.99
C LYS A 295 48.99 -30.56 -3.81
N ALA A 296 48.76 -31.47 -4.76
CA ALA A 296 49.37 -32.81 -4.72
C ALA A 296 50.90 -32.76 -4.87
N GLU A 297 51.44 -31.86 -5.69
CA GLU A 297 52.88 -31.67 -5.84
C GLU A 297 53.52 -31.08 -4.57
N GLU A 298 52.87 -30.13 -3.90
CA GLU A 298 53.31 -29.60 -2.61
C GLU A 298 53.31 -30.68 -1.52
N GLU A 299 52.28 -31.52 -1.45
CA GLU A 299 52.21 -32.64 -0.50
C GLU A 299 53.33 -33.65 -0.77
N ARG A 300 53.63 -33.95 -2.04
CA ARG A 300 54.72 -34.84 -2.42
C ARG A 300 56.10 -34.27 -2.07
N LYS A 301 56.34 -32.98 -2.32
CA LYS A 301 57.59 -32.29 -1.92
C LYS A 301 57.76 -32.26 -0.40
N LYS A 302 56.68 -32.07 0.37
CA LYS A 302 56.72 -32.18 1.84
C LYS A 302 57.08 -33.60 2.29
N ALA A 303 56.48 -34.62 1.69
CA ALA A 303 56.80 -36.01 2.01
C ALA A 303 58.26 -36.38 1.68
N GLU A 304 58.79 -35.93 0.53
CA GLU A 304 60.19 -36.14 0.15
C GLU A 304 61.16 -35.41 1.10
N ALA A 305 60.83 -34.19 1.53
CA ALA A 305 61.62 -33.45 2.52
C ALA A 305 61.63 -34.11 3.91
N GLU A 306 60.52 -34.70 4.34
CA GLU A 306 60.43 -35.46 5.58
C GLU A 306 61.20 -36.79 5.52
N ALA A 307 61.17 -37.48 4.37
CA ALA A 307 61.96 -38.69 4.15
C ALA A 307 63.47 -38.41 4.19
N ASN A 308 63.92 -37.32 3.56
CA ASN A 308 65.34 -36.95 3.54
C ASN A 308 65.85 -36.53 4.94
N LYS A 309 65.00 -35.91 5.77
CA LYS A 309 65.31 -35.63 7.19
C LYS A 309 65.48 -36.89 8.05
N LYS A 310 64.82 -37.99 7.70
CA LYS A 310 64.93 -39.27 8.43
C LYS A 310 66.09 -40.15 7.94
N GLY A 311 66.59 -39.94 6.71
CA GLY A 311 67.70 -40.70 6.14
C GLY A 311 69.10 -40.11 6.35
N GLY A 312 69.22 -38.84 6.76
CA GLY A 312 70.50 -38.15 6.96
C GLY A 312 71.12 -38.25 8.36
N GLY A 313 70.57 -39.08 9.24
CA GLY A 313 71.12 -39.38 10.57
C GLY A 313 71.71 -40.78 10.61
N GLY A 314 72.84 -40.98 9.91
CA GLY A 314 73.67 -42.18 9.96
C GLY A 314 75.10 -41.78 10.31
#